data_AF-A0A512DMY4-F1
#
_entry.id   AF-A0A512DMY4-F1
#
_cell.length_a   1.000
_cell.length_b   1.000
_cell.length_c   1.000
_cell.angle_alpha   90.00
_cell.angle_beta   90.00
_cell.angle_gamma   90.00
#
_symmetry.space_group_name_H-M   'P 1'
#
loop_
_entity.id
_entity.type
_entity.pdbx_description
1 polymer ?
#
loop_
_entity_poly.entity_id
_entity_poly.type
_entity_poly.pdbx_seq_one_letter_code
_entity_poly.pdbx_strand_id
1 'polypeptide(L)' 'MSDLFDDAVLGAYVDGELSAEQAAAVERLIATNPEARQMVDSIREITLLVRAAAFEGMFPGYPLRLAS' A
#
# COMPACT_ATOMS: atom_id res chain seq x y z
N MET A 1 -18.60 -5.78 -15.51
CA MET A 1 -18.48 -6.35 -14.15
C MET A 1 -17.14 -7.08 -13.94
N SER A 2 -16.09 -6.77 -14.74
CA SER A 2 -14.76 -7.41 -14.62
C SER A 2 -13.72 -6.55 -13.90
N ASP A 3 -13.89 -5.23 -13.83
CA ASP A 3 -12.80 -4.34 -13.38
C ASP A 3 -12.78 -4.04 -11.88
N LEU A 4 -13.86 -4.33 -11.15
CA LEU A 4 -13.94 -4.06 -9.70
C LEU A 4 -13.22 -5.11 -8.84
N PHE A 5 -12.90 -6.27 -9.42
CA PHE A 5 -12.05 -7.27 -8.77
C PHE A 5 -10.55 -6.96 -8.90
N ASP A 6 -10.12 -6.03 -9.75
CA ASP A 6 -8.69 -5.75 -9.90
C ASP A 6 -8.20 -4.76 -8.84
N ASP A 7 -8.64 -3.50 -8.84
CA ASP A 7 -7.97 -2.48 -8.02
C ASP A 7 -8.13 -2.70 -6.49
N ALA A 8 -9.34 -3.05 -6.05
CA ALA A 8 -9.61 -3.26 -4.62
C ALA A 8 -8.89 -4.50 -4.06
N VAL A 9 -8.78 -5.56 -4.86
CA VAL A 9 -8.08 -6.79 -4.47
C VAL A 9 -6.57 -6.59 -4.49
N LEU A 10 -6.03 -5.85 -5.47
CA LEU A 10 -4.63 -5.48 -5.50
C LEU A 10 -4.27 -4.55 -4.33
N GLY A 11 -5.18 -3.66 -3.92
CA GLY A 11 -5.05 -2.88 -2.69
C GLY A 11 -4.98 -3.76 -1.44
N ALA A 12 -5.97 -4.64 -1.24
CA ALA A 12 -5.99 -5.59 -0.13
C ALA A 12 -4.78 -6.53 -0.11
N TYR A 13 -4.23 -6.87 -1.29
CA TYR A 13 -2.98 -7.62 -1.41
C TYR A 13 -1.78 -6.84 -0.86
N VAL A 14 -1.66 -5.55 -1.21
CA VAL A 14 -0.59 -4.68 -0.70
C VAL A 14 -0.68 -4.48 0.81
N ASP A 15 -1.89 -4.35 1.34
CA ASP A 15 -2.13 -4.17 2.76
C ASP A 15 -2.03 -5.49 3.57
N GLY A 16 -1.94 -6.64 2.90
CA GLY A 16 -1.79 -7.96 3.52
C GLY A 16 -3.08 -8.52 4.12
N GLU A 17 -4.23 -8.06 3.64
CA GLU A 17 -5.56 -8.41 4.15
C GLU A 17 -6.18 -9.64 3.47
N LEU A 18 -5.54 -10.14 2.40
CA LEU A 18 -5.99 -11.31 1.66
C LEU A 18 -5.68 -12.62 2.40
N SER A 19 -6.52 -13.63 2.17
CA SER A 19 -6.18 -15.01 2.54
C SER A 19 -4.99 -15.53 1.72
N ALA A 20 -4.33 -16.58 2.19
CA ALA A 20 -3.20 -17.18 1.48
C ALA A 20 -3.57 -17.64 0.05
N GLU A 21 -4.79 -18.16 -0.15
CA GLU A 21 -5.27 -18.59 -1.46
C GLU A 21 -5.47 -17.40 -2.42
N GLN A 22 -6.03 -16.31 -1.90
CA GLN A 22 -6.27 -15.08 -2.65
C GLN A 22 -4.94 -14.38 -3.01
N ALA A 23 -4.01 -14.30 -2.06
CA ALA A 23 -2.68 -13.76 -2.30
C ALA A 23 -1.95 -14.55 -3.39
N ALA A 24 -2.00 -15.89 -3.35
CA ALA A 24 -1.41 -16.73 -4.39
C ALA A 24 -2.05 -16.52 -5.77
N ALA A 25 -3.34 -16.18 -5.84
CA ALA A 25 -4.00 -15.83 -7.10
C ALA A 25 -3.49 -14.49 -7.65
N VAL A 26 -3.31 -13.48 -6.79
CA VAL A 26 -2.73 -12.20 -7.17
C VAL A 26 -1.28 -12.36 -7.61
N GLU A 27 -0.48 -13.19 -6.94
CA GLU A 27 0.90 -13.50 -7.34
C GLU A 27 0.99 -14.10 -8.75
N ARG A 28 0.08 -15.04 -9.08
CA ARG A 28 -0.02 -15.59 -10.44
C ARG A 28 -0.43 -14.53 -11.47
N LEU A 29 -1.31 -13.61 -11.08
CA LEU A 29 -1.76 -12.51 -11.93
C LEU A 29 -0.60 -11.55 -12.23
N ILE A 30 0.09 -11.01 -11.23
CA ILE A 30 1.18 -10.04 -11.44
C ILE A 30 2.43 -10.67 -12.11
N ALA A 31 2.58 -12.00 -12.03
CA ALA A 31 3.61 -12.72 -12.77
C ALA A 31 3.37 -12.69 -14.28
N THR A 32 2.11 -12.70 -14.72
CA THR A 32 1.71 -12.83 -16.13
C THR A 32 1.11 -11.56 -16.73
N ASN A 33 0.70 -10.60 -15.89
CA ASN A 33 0.11 -9.33 -16.29
C ASN A 33 0.99 -8.15 -15.82
N PRO A 34 1.72 -7.48 -16.74
CA PRO A 34 2.54 -6.31 -16.43
C PRO A 34 1.74 -5.11 -15.90
N GLU A 35 0.50 -4.91 -16.35
CA GLU A 35 -0.35 -3.81 -15.90
C GLU A 35 -0.75 -3.99 -14.42
N ALA A 36 -1.17 -5.21 -14.05
CA ALA A 36 -1.46 -5.55 -12.66
C ALA A 36 -0.23 -5.39 -11.75
N ARG A 37 0.96 -5.77 -12.26
CA ARG A 37 2.23 -5.54 -11.53
C ARG A 37 2.48 -4.05 -11.30
N GLN A 38 2.32 -3.25 -12.34
CA GLN A 38 2.52 -1.79 -12.26
C GLN A 38 1.53 -1.14 -11.30
N MET A 39 0.29 -1.63 -11.25
CA MET A 39 -0.71 -1.17 -10.28
C MET A 39 -0.30 -1.48 -8.83
N VAL A 40 0.13 -2.72 -8.55
CA VAL A 40 0.63 -3.11 -7.21
C VAL A 40 1.83 -2.25 -6.78
N ASP A 41 2.76 -2.00 -7.70
CA ASP A 41 3.92 -1.15 -7.42
C ASP A 41 3.50 0.29 -7.11
N SER A 42 2.54 0.83 -7.85
CA SER A 42 1.99 2.18 -7.62
C SER A 42 1.30 2.29 -6.27
N ILE A 43 0.48 1.29 -5.90
CA ILE A 43 -0.20 1.25 -4.59
C ILE A 43 0.84 1.19 -3.46
N ARG A 44 1.89 0.36 -3.59
CA ARG A 44 2.98 0.30 -2.60
C ARG A 44 3.67 1.63 -2.42
N GLU A 45 3.99 2.32 -3.51
CA GLU A 45 4.62 3.64 -3.48
C GLU A 45 3.73 4.66 -2.75
N ILE A 46 2.44 4.73 -3.10
CA ILE A 46 1.47 5.61 -2.45
C ILE A 46 1.37 5.29 -0.96
N THR A 47 1.24 4.02 -0.58
CA THR A 47 1.17 3.59 0.82
C THR A 47 2.42 3.99 1.61
N LEU A 48 3.60 3.89 1.01
CA LEU A 48 4.85 4.36 1.62
C LEU A 48 4.86 5.88 1.83
N LEU A 49 4.46 6.66 0.81
CA LEU A 49 4.40 8.12 0.90
C LEU A 49 3.40 8.58 1.98
N VAL A 50 2.22 7.96 2.03
CA VAL A 50 1.21 8.26 3.06
C VAL A 50 1.73 7.93 4.46
N ARG A 51 2.39 6.78 4.64
CA ARG A 51 2.98 6.39 5.93
C ARG A 51 4.09 7.36 6.36
N ALA A 52 4.94 7.81 5.42
CA ALA A 52 5.99 8.78 5.70
C ALA A 52 5.40 10.13 6.14
N ALA A 53 4.43 10.66 5.40
CA ALA A 53 3.76 11.93 5.75
C ALA A 53 2.99 11.83 7.09
N ALA A 54 2.33 10.70 7.35
CA ALA A 54 1.66 10.45 8.61
C ALA A 54 2.67 10.41 9.78
N PHE A 55 3.83 9.82 9.58
CA PHE A 55 4.89 9.79 10.58
C PHE A 55 5.47 11.17 10.88
N GLU A 56 5.71 12.01 9.86
CA GLU A 56 6.13 13.41 10.04
C GLU A 56 5.11 14.23 10.83
N GLY A 57 3.81 14.02 10.58
CA GLY A 57 2.74 14.69 11.32
C GLY A 57 2.51 14.16 12.75
N MET A 58 3.00 12.94 13.06
CA MET A 58 2.78 12.29 14.36
C MET A 58 3.79 12.74 15.43
N PHE A 59 4.87 13.41 15.03
CA PHE A 59 5.77 14.13 15.93
C PHE A 59 5.71 15.63 15.64
N PRO A 60 4.60 16.33 15.97
CA PRO A 60 4.60 17.79 15.95
C PRO A 60 5.69 18.21 16.93
N GLY A 61 6.73 18.88 16.42
CA GLY A 61 7.94 19.20 17.17
C GLY A 61 7.60 19.61 18.59
N TYR A 62 8.02 18.80 19.56
CA TYR A 62 8.03 19.21 20.96
C TYR A 62 8.73 20.56 20.98
N PRO A 63 8.07 21.66 21.40
CA PRO A 63 8.79 22.90 21.55
C PRO A 63 9.89 22.62 22.58
N LEU A 64 11.15 22.74 22.15
CA LEU A 64 12.31 22.88 23.00
C LEU A 64 12.12 24.18 23.81
N ARG A 65 11.22 24.13 24.80
CA ARG A 65 11.13 25.09 25.89
C ARG A 65 11.71 24.41 27.13
N LEU A 66 12.97 24.04 27.02
CA LEU A 66 13.91 23.76 28.10
C LEU A 66 15.24 24.36 27.60
N ALA A 67 15.92 25.29 28.25
CA ALA A 67 15.84 25.78 29.61
C ALA A 67 16.25 27.26 29.60
N SER A 68 15.54 28.08 30.35
CA SER A 68 16.05 29.34 30.91
C SER A 68 17.12 29.06 31.95
#